data_AF-A0A231GSV9-F1
#
_entry.id   AF-A0A231GSV9-F1
#
_cell.length_a   1.000
_cell.length_b   1.000
_cell.length_c   1.000
_cell.angle_alpha   90.00
_cell.angle_beta   90.00
_cell.angle_gamma   90.00
#
_symmetry.space_group_name_H-M   'P 1'
#
loop_
_entity.id
_entity.type
_entity.pdbx_description
1 polymer ?
#
loop_
_entity_poly.entity_id
_entity_poly.type
_entity_poly.pdbx_seq_one_letter_code
_entity_poly.pdbx_strand_id
1 'polypeptide(L)'
;MSTDRDRVTEVMSRIERAKARILSTGELSERVGGGRAPARSTTFKRASAELHRAEQARNRLLLEMAGNADAVSGALAERLGLTGRHAASLLRISRTGSDQMRTYAFGR
;
A
#
# COMPACT_ATOMS: atom_id res chain seq x y z
N MET A 1 -13.23 14.41 -16.34
CA MET A 1 -11.93 13.70 -16.31
C MET A 1 -11.36 13.86 -14.91
N SER A 2 -11.12 12.77 -14.18
CA SER A 2 -10.52 12.83 -12.83
C SER A 2 -9.06 13.23 -12.98
N THR A 3 -8.62 14.28 -12.27
CA THR A 3 -7.23 14.73 -12.33
C THR A 3 -6.33 13.77 -11.55
N ASP A 4 -5.03 13.73 -11.85
CA ASP A 4 -4.07 12.94 -11.05
C ASP A 4 -4.12 13.31 -9.56
N ARG A 5 -4.45 14.57 -9.25
CA ARG A 5 -4.64 15.03 -7.88
C ARG A 5 -5.82 14.31 -7.21
N ASP A 6 -6.95 14.20 -7.91
CA ASP A 6 -8.15 13.53 -7.38
C ASP A 6 -7.88 12.04 -7.15
N ARG A 7 -7.18 11.39 -8.09
CA ARG A 7 -6.80 9.97 -7.98
C ARG A 7 -5.85 9.72 -6.80
N VAL A 8 -4.87 10.60 -6.59
CA VAL A 8 -3.97 10.55 -5.43
C VAL A 8 -4.77 10.71 -4.13
N THR A 9 -5.59 11.75 -4.04
CA THR A 9 -6.43 12.00 -2.86
C THR A 9 -7.34 10.82 -2.55
N GLU A 10 -7.96 10.23 -3.56
CA GLU A 10 -8.83 9.08 -3.40
C GLU A 10 -8.10 7.86 -2.80
N VAL A 11 -6.97 7.48 -3.40
CA VAL A 11 -6.19 6.32 -2.96
C VAL A 11 -5.65 6.53 -1.54
N MET A 12 -5.10 7.72 -1.25
CA MET A 12 -4.60 8.04 0.08
C MET A 12 -5.73 8.03 1.11
N SER A 13 -6.92 8.54 0.77
CA SER A 13 -8.09 8.47 1.65
C SER A 13 -8.56 7.04 1.92
N ARG A 14 -8.43 6.13 0.94
CA ARG A 14 -8.71 4.70 1.14
C ARG A 14 -7.69 4.06 2.11
N ILE A 15 -6.41 4.38 1.96
CA ILE A 15 -5.35 3.91 2.87
C ILE A 15 -5.61 4.39 4.30
N GLU A 16 -5.83 5.68 4.50
CA GLU A 16 -6.02 6.24 5.85
C GLU A 16 -7.28 5.69 6.53
N ARG A 17 -8.39 5.52 5.78
CA ARG A 17 -9.59 4.86 6.32
C ARG A 17 -9.34 3.41 6.72
N ALA A 18 -8.59 2.66 5.92
CA ALA A 18 -8.26 1.27 6.25
C ALA A 18 -7.36 1.19 7.49
N LYS A 19 -6.35 2.06 7.61
CA LYS A 19 -5.51 2.18 8.82
C LYS A 19 -6.35 2.53 10.05
N ALA A 20 -7.26 3.51 9.94
CA ALA A 20 -8.15 3.88 11.04
C ALA A 20 -9.04 2.71 11.50
N ARG A 21 -9.55 1.90 10.56
CA ARG A 21 -10.30 0.69 10.88
C ARG A 21 -9.46 -0.34 11.63
N ILE A 22 -8.22 -0.57 11.19
CA ILE A 22 -7.29 -1.47 11.90
C ILE A 22 -7.03 -0.95 13.32
N LEU A 23 -6.76 0.35 13.48
CA LEU A 23 -6.53 0.96 14.79
C LEU A 23 -7.75 0.80 15.70
N SER A 24 -8.96 0.96 15.16
CA SER A 24 -10.20 0.84 15.92
C SER A 24 -10.46 -0.56 16.49
N THR A 25 -9.81 -1.60 15.97
CA THR A 25 -9.96 -2.94 16.54
C THR A 25 -9.15 -3.13 17.82
N GLY A 26 -8.18 -2.26 18.12
CA GLY A 26 -7.32 -2.36 19.30
C GLY A 26 -6.30 -3.50 19.26
N GLU A 27 -6.30 -4.33 18.22
CA GLU A 27 -5.53 -5.58 18.21
C GLU A 27 -4.03 -5.36 17.92
N LEU A 28 -3.58 -4.19 17.44
CA LEU A 28 -2.18 -3.95 17.05
C LEU A 28 -1.16 -4.23 18.16
N SER A 29 -1.57 -4.06 19.42
CA SER A 29 -0.72 -4.23 20.60
C SER A 29 -0.93 -5.55 21.34
N GLU A 30 -1.87 -6.40 20.91
CA GLU A 30 -2.13 -7.68 21.57
C GLU A 30 -0.93 -8.62 21.39
N ARG A 31 -0.17 -8.79 22.47
CA ARG A 31 0.79 -9.87 22.63
C ARG A 31 0.15 -10.91 23.54
N VAL A 32 -0.12 -12.10 23.02
CA VAL A 32 -0.47 -13.24 23.88
C VAL A 32 0.81 -13.76 24.50
N GLY A 33 0.80 -14.02 25.81
CA GLY A 33 1.90 -14.70 26.49
C GLY A 33 2.26 -16.01 25.78
N GLY A 34 3.55 -16.28 25.60
CA GLY A 34 4.04 -17.50 24.93
C GLY A 34 4.48 -17.34 23.47
N GLY A 35 4.57 -16.12 22.94
CA GLY A 35 5.20 -15.85 21.63
C GLY A 35 4.33 -16.21 20.41
N ARG A 36 3.11 -16.71 20.62
CA ARG A 36 2.14 -16.95 19.54
C ARG A 36 1.33 -15.68 19.29
N ALA A 37 1.22 -15.27 18.02
CA ALA A 37 0.36 -14.17 17.64
C ALA A 37 -1.11 -14.47 18.04
N PRO A 38 -1.86 -13.49 18.58
CA PRO A 38 -3.27 -13.67 18.91
C PRO A 38 -4.08 -14.05 17.68
N ALA A 39 -5.16 -14.81 17.90
CA ALA A 39 -6.16 -15.05 16.87
C ALA A 39 -6.85 -13.72 16.53
N ARG A 40 -6.47 -13.11 15.40
CA ARG A 40 -7.03 -11.84 14.94
C ARG A 40 -8.51 -11.96 14.59
N SER A 41 -9.27 -10.93 14.93
CA SER A 41 -10.70 -10.85 14.63
C SER A 41 -10.95 -10.87 13.11
N THR A 42 -12.17 -11.24 12.71
CA THR A 42 -12.58 -11.16 11.30
C THR A 42 -12.55 -9.72 10.79
N THR A 43 -12.87 -8.74 11.64
CA THR A 43 -12.80 -7.30 11.35
C THR A 43 -11.37 -6.86 11.04
N PHE A 44 -10.39 -7.23 11.89
CA PHE A 44 -8.98 -6.90 11.66
C PHE A 44 -8.46 -7.51 10.37
N LYS A 45 -8.79 -8.78 10.09
CA LYS A 45 -8.38 -9.45 8.85
C LYS A 45 -8.95 -8.75 7.62
N ARG A 46 -10.23 -8.36 7.65
CA ARG A 46 -10.87 -7.61 6.57
C ARG A 46 -10.24 -6.23 6.37
N ALA A 47 -10.06 -5.46 7.44
CA ALA A 47 -9.43 -4.14 7.38
C ALA A 47 -7.97 -4.20 6.87
N SER A 48 -7.23 -5.24 7.27
CA SER A 48 -5.87 -5.49 6.78
C SER A 48 -5.85 -5.83 5.28
N ALA A 49 -6.79 -6.66 4.81
CA ALA A 49 -6.93 -6.95 3.39
C ALA A 49 -7.34 -5.72 2.57
N GLU A 50 -8.21 -4.86 3.11
CA GLU A 50 -8.58 -3.58 2.50
C GLU A 50 -7.39 -2.63 2.40
N LEU A 51 -6.59 -2.52 3.46
CA LEU A 51 -5.36 -1.72 3.46
C LEU A 51 -4.42 -2.21 2.36
N HIS A 52 -4.16 -3.51 2.31
CA HIS A 52 -3.27 -4.08 1.30
C HIS A 52 -3.75 -3.80 -0.13
N ARG A 53 -5.05 -3.93 -0.42
CA ARG A 53 -5.62 -3.57 -1.73
C ARG A 53 -5.49 -2.08 -2.04
N ALA A 54 -5.65 -1.21 -1.04
CA ALA A 54 -5.47 0.23 -1.22
C ALA A 54 -4.00 0.58 -1.51
N GLU A 55 -3.05 -0.09 -0.85
CA GLU A 55 -1.63 0.04 -1.13
C GLU A 55 -1.27 -0.48 -2.52
N GLN A 56 -1.82 -1.61 -2.96
CA GLN A 56 -1.64 -2.09 -4.34
C GLN A 56 -2.16 -1.07 -5.37
N ALA A 57 -3.30 -0.43 -5.10
CA ALA A 57 -3.83 0.62 -5.95
C ALA A 57 -2.90 1.85 -6.01
N ARG A 58 -2.34 2.28 -4.86
CA ARG A 58 -1.30 3.32 -4.80
C ARG A 58 -0.07 2.95 -5.61
N ASN A 59 0.40 1.71 -5.48
CA ASN A 59 1.59 1.24 -6.16
C ASN A 59 1.37 1.21 -7.68
N ARG A 60 0.17 0.86 -8.16
CA ARG A 60 -0.18 0.97 -9.58
C ARG A 60 -0.21 2.43 -10.05
N LEU A 61 -0.84 3.32 -9.27
CA LEU A 61 -0.88 4.75 -9.59
C LEU A 61 0.54 5.37 -9.66
N LEU A 62 1.46 4.94 -8.79
CA LEU A 62 2.87 5.32 -8.88
C LEU A 62 3.46 4.98 -10.25
N LEU A 63 3.26 3.76 -10.73
CA LEU A 63 3.79 3.31 -12.02
C LEU A 63 3.14 4.06 -13.19
N GLU A 64 1.83 4.28 -13.13
CA GLU A 64 1.11 5.06 -14.14
C GLU A 64 1.64 6.49 -14.25
N MET A 65 1.84 7.16 -13.10
CA MET A 65 2.34 8.54 -13.06
C MET A 65 3.83 8.64 -13.39
N ALA A 66 4.63 7.63 -13.05
CA ALA A 66 6.04 7.57 -13.40
C ALA A 66 6.26 7.22 -14.88
N GLY A 67 5.31 6.50 -15.50
CA GLY A 67 5.40 6.04 -16.87
C GLY A 67 6.66 5.19 -17.10
N ASN A 68 7.42 5.54 -18.14
CA ASN A 68 8.66 4.85 -18.51
C ASN A 68 9.91 5.43 -17.84
N ALA A 69 9.78 6.33 -16.87
CA ALA A 69 10.93 6.94 -16.21
C ALA A 69 11.79 5.89 -15.49
N ASP A 70 13.11 6.00 -15.61
CA ASP A 70 14.04 5.08 -14.95
C ASP A 70 14.00 5.17 -13.42
N ALA A 71 13.56 6.31 -12.88
CA ALA A 71 13.43 6.59 -11.46
C ALA A 71 12.15 7.38 -11.13
N VAL A 72 11.68 7.25 -9.88
CA VAL A 72 10.58 8.07 -9.34
C VAL A 72 11.16 9.36 -8.75
N SER A 73 10.58 10.50 -9.09
CA SER A 73 10.94 11.78 -8.46
C SER A 73 10.54 11.80 -6.97
N GLY A 74 11.32 12.50 -6.15
CA GLY A 74 11.01 12.64 -4.71
C GLY A 74 9.60 13.22 -4.47
N ALA A 75 9.22 14.24 -5.25
CA ALA A 75 7.91 14.87 -5.16
C ALA A 75 6.75 13.90 -5.48
N LEU A 76 6.93 12.99 -6.45
CA LEU A 76 5.91 11.97 -6.76
C LEU A 76 5.81 10.94 -5.63
N ALA A 77 6.95 10.49 -5.09
CA ALA A 77 6.96 9.55 -3.96
C ALA A 77 6.27 10.16 -2.73
N GLU A 78 6.60 11.42 -2.39
CA GLU A 78 6.03 12.15 -1.26
C GLU A 78 4.51 12.33 -1.41
N ARG A 79 4.04 12.71 -2.60
CA ARG A 79 2.59 12.82 -2.90
C ARG A 79 1.81 11.53 -2.65
N LEU A 80 2.47 10.38 -2.77
CA LEU A 80 1.89 9.06 -2.52
C LEU A 80 2.23 8.51 -1.12
N GLY A 81 2.85 9.31 -0.25
CA GLY A 81 3.25 8.87 1.10
C GLY A 81 4.29 7.75 1.08
N LEU A 82 5.16 7.74 0.08
CA LEU A 82 6.25 6.78 -0.09
C LEU A 82 7.60 7.43 0.19
N THR A 83 8.50 6.68 0.81
CA THR A 83 9.92 7.06 0.80
C THR A 83 10.52 6.80 -0.58
N GLY A 84 11.57 7.54 -0.94
CA GLY A 84 12.28 7.31 -2.21
C GLY A 84 12.76 5.87 -2.37
N ARG A 85 13.26 5.25 -1.29
CA ARG A 85 13.65 3.83 -1.27
C ARG A 85 12.48 2.90 -1.57
N HIS A 86 11.31 3.16 -0.99
CA HIS A 86 10.13 2.34 -1.23
C HIS A 86 9.65 2.49 -2.69
N ALA A 87 9.59 3.71 -3.20
CA ALA A 87 9.22 3.96 -4.60
C ALA A 87 10.19 3.29 -5.60
N ALA A 88 11.50 3.36 -5.35
CA ALA A 88 12.52 2.67 -6.15
C ALA A 88 12.35 1.14 -6.09
N SER A 89 12.03 0.58 -4.93
CA SER A 89 11.76 -0.85 -4.79
C SER A 89 10.54 -1.28 -5.62
N LEU A 90 9.47 -0.48 -5.64
CA LEU A 90 8.28 -0.75 -6.46
C LEU A 90 8.59 -0.70 -7.96
N LEU A 91 9.37 0.29 -8.43
CA LEU A 91 9.84 0.30 -9.83
C LEU A 91 10.62 -0.95 -10.16
N ARG A 92 11.57 -1.35 -9.30
CA ARG A 92 12.36 -2.57 -9.50
C ARG A 92 11.47 -3.82 -9.57
N ILE A 93 10.53 -3.97 -8.65
CA ILE A 93 9.58 -5.10 -8.65
C ILE A 93 8.74 -5.12 -9.93
N SER A 94 8.33 -3.96 -10.45
CA SER A 94 7.55 -3.89 -11.68
C SER A 94 8.33 -4.43 -12.90
N ARG A 95 9.64 -4.19 -12.95
CA ARG A 95 10.52 -4.56 -14.06
C ARG A 95 11.04 -5.99 -13.97
N THR A 96 11.53 -6.38 -12.79
CA THR A 96 12.30 -7.62 -12.61
C THR A 96 11.75 -8.54 -11.52
N GLY A 97 10.67 -8.15 -10.85
CA GLY A 97 10.01 -9.01 -9.86
C GLY A 97 9.43 -10.26 -10.52
N SER A 98 9.42 -11.36 -9.78
CA SER A 98 8.65 -12.56 -10.18
C SER A 98 7.17 -12.23 -10.27
N ASP A 99 6.40 -13.07 -10.96
CA ASP A 99 4.96 -12.88 -11.08
C ASP A 99 4.29 -12.81 -9.71
N GLN A 100 4.67 -13.68 -8.78
CA GLN A 100 4.17 -13.64 -7.40
C GLN A 100 4.47 -12.31 -6.70
N MET A 101 5.67 -11.73 -6.89
CA MET A 101 6.01 -10.42 -6.33
C MET A 101 5.18 -9.30 -6.95
N ARG A 102 4.94 -9.38 -8.27
CA ARG A 102 4.11 -8.41 -8.99
C ARG A 102 2.65 -8.52 -8.57
N THR A 103 2.13 -9.72 -8.39
CA THR A 103 0.78 -9.95 -7.84
C THR A 103 0.64 -9.44 -6.43
N TYR A 104 1.64 -9.68 -5.59
CA TYR A 104 1.62 -9.16 -4.23
C TYR A 104 1.68 -7.62 -4.20
N ALA A 105 2.58 -7.01 -4.95
CA ALA A 105 2.81 -5.56 -4.91
C ALA A 105 1.73 -4.74 -5.65
N PHE A 106 1.10 -5.31 -6.68
CA PHE A 106 0.21 -4.61 -7.60
C PHE A 106 -1.15 -5.28 -7.81
N GLY A 107 -1.40 -6.45 -7.22
CA GLY A 107 -2.67 -7.18 -7.35
C GLY A 107 -2.97 -7.71 -8.75
N ARG A 108 -1.93 -8.06 -9.54
CA ARG A 108 -2.05 -8.56 -10.92
C ARG A 108 -1.22 -9.82 -11.17
#